data_AF-E2XGF4-F1
#
_entry.id   AF-E2XGF4-F1
#
_cell.length_a   1.000
_cell.length_b   1.000
_cell.length_c   1.000
_cell.angle_alpha   90.00
_cell.angle_beta   90.00
_cell.angle_gamma   90.00
#
_symmetry.space_group_name_H-M   'P 1'
#
loop_
_entity.id
_entity.type
_entity.pdbx_description
1 polymer ?
#
loop_
_entity_poly.entity_id
_entity_poly.type
_entity_poly.pdbx_seq_one_letter_code
_entity_poly.pdbx_strand_id
1 'polypeptide(L)' 'MEHLSQVMDIAELIDNQNAGNIKDATIVYKAKKYEISLHLFGGFLSFTFKTMRVIDNECA' A
#
# COMPACT_ATOMS: atom_id res chain seq x y z
N MET A 1 20.27 6.29 -10.14
CA MET A 1 18.87 6.24 -9.67
C MET A 1 18.83 5.19 -8.58
N GLU A 2 18.67 5.61 -7.33
CA GLU A 2 18.58 4.66 -6.21
C GLU A 2 17.14 4.14 -6.15
N HIS A 3 16.98 2.82 -6.29
CA HIS A 3 15.69 2.17 -6.13
C HIS A 3 15.43 2.01 -4.63
N LEU A 4 14.60 2.89 -4.07
CA LEU A 4 14.10 2.70 -2.70
C LEU A 4 13.06 1.58 -2.75
N SER A 5 13.44 0.39 -2.29
CA SER A 5 12.52 -0.71 -2.03
C SER A 5 12.43 -0.88 -0.53
N GLN A 6 11.25 -0.63 0.02
CA GLN A 6 10.95 -0.90 1.42
C GLN A 6 9.98 -2.08 1.45
N VAL A 7 10.40 -3.17 2.07
CA VAL A 7 9.60 -4.36 2.30
C VAL A 7 9.20 -4.32 3.77
N MET A 8 7.91 -4.25 4.03
CA MET A 8 7.34 -4.35 5.37
C MET A 8 6.81 -5.77 5.55
N ASP A 9 7.19 -6.45 6.62
CA ASP A 9 6.63 -7.76 6.93
C ASP A 9 5.25 -7.65 7.60
N ILE A 10 4.54 -8.79 7.71
CA ILE A 10 3.18 -8.83 8.26
C ILE A 10 3.14 -8.40 9.74
N ALA A 11 4.18 -8.71 10.52
CA ALA A 11 4.23 -8.33 11.93
C ALA A 11 4.41 -6.81 12.08
N GLU A 12 5.31 -6.21 11.30
CA GLU A 12 5.52 -4.77 11.26
C GLU A 12 4.27 -4.02 10.76
N LEU A 13 3.54 -4.60 9.80
CA LEU A 13 2.25 -4.05 9.34
C LEU A 13 1.21 -4.04 10.46
N ILE A 14 1.06 -5.17 11.16
CA ILE A 14 0.12 -5.33 12.28
C ILE A 14 0.51 -4.39 13.44
N ASP A 15 1.79 -4.26 13.75
CA ASP A 15 2.27 -3.35 14.79
C ASP A 15 1.99 -1.89 14.45
N ASN A 16 2.16 -1.50 13.18
CA ASN A 16 1.79 -0.16 12.72
C ASN A 16 0.27 0.07 12.72
N GLN A 17 -0.54 -0.95 12.45
CA GLN A 17 -1.99 -0.86 12.60
C GLN A 17 -2.37 -0.71 14.08
N ASN A 18 -1.79 -1.51 14.97
CA ASN A 18 -2.04 -1.47 16.41
C ASN A 18 -1.57 -0.16 17.06
N ALA A 19 -0.46 0.40 16.59
CA ALA A 19 0.04 1.72 16.97
C ALA A 19 -0.83 2.86 16.40
N GLY A 20 -1.81 2.56 15.55
CA GLY A 20 -2.69 3.52 14.90
C GLY A 20 -2.07 4.22 13.69
N ASN A 21 -0.83 3.90 13.31
CA ASN A 21 -0.12 4.52 12.20
C ASN A 21 -0.77 4.21 10.85
N ILE A 22 -1.38 3.03 10.69
CA ILE A 22 -2.08 2.60 9.46
C ILE A 22 -3.53 2.29 9.81
N LYS A 23 -4.47 2.98 9.16
CA LYS A 23 -5.90 2.77 9.39
C LYS A 23 -6.49 1.79 8.39
N ASP A 24 -6.33 2.08 7.10
CA ASP A 24 -6.78 1.24 6.01
C ASP A 24 -5.99 1.56 4.74
N ALA A 25 -6.11 0.67 3.75
CA ALA A 25 -5.62 0.89 2.39
C ALA A 25 -6.76 0.64 1.41
N THR A 26 -6.92 1.55 0.45
CA THR A 26 -7.92 1.42 -0.61
C THR A 26 -7.23 1.44 -1.97
N ILE A 27 -7.61 0.52 -2.85
CA ILE A 27 -7.20 0.52 -4.26
C ILE A 27 -8.41 0.83 -5.12
N VAL A 28 -8.32 1.88 -5.93
CA VAL A 28 -9.38 2.31 -6.85
C VAL A 28 -8.85 2.34 -8.29
N TYR A 29 -9.63 1.80 -9.23
CA TYR A 29 -9.34 1.97 -10.65
C TYR A 29 -10.27 3.03 -11.25
N LYS A 30 -9.71 4.20 -11.60
CA LYS A 30 -10.45 5.34 -12.17
C LYS A 30 -9.66 5.99 -13.28
N ALA A 31 -10.34 6.50 -14.31
CA ALA A 31 -9.71 7.22 -15.43
C ALA A 31 -8.52 6.48 -16.07
N LYS A 32 -8.62 5.14 -16.17
CA LYS A 32 -7.59 4.23 -16.68
C LYS A 32 -6.27 4.24 -15.89
N LYS A 33 -6.32 4.55 -14.60
CA LYS A 33 -5.18 4.48 -13.67
C LYS A 33 -5.61 3.79 -12.37
N TYR A 34 -4.64 3.16 -11.72
CA TYR A 34 -4.79 2.65 -10.35
C TYR A 34 -4.36 3.74 -9.38
N GLU A 35 -5.20 4.03 -8.41
CA GLU A 35 -4.91 4.88 -7.26
C GLU A 35 -4.88 4.01 -6.01
N ILE A 36 -3.77 4.06 -5.28
CA ILE A 36 -3.59 3.36 -4.01
C ILE A 36 -3.48 4.43 -2.93
N SER A 37 -4.43 4.43 -2.00
CA SER A 37 -4.45 5.34 -0.86
C SER A 37 -4.19 4.56 0.41
N LEU A 38 -3.11 4.91 1.12
CA LEU A 38 -2.79 4.42 2.45
C LEU A 38 -3.15 5.51 3.46
N HIS A 39 -4.20 5.29 4.25
CA HIS A 39 -4.62 6.24 5.27
C HIS A 39 -3.77 6.04 6.52
N LEU A 40 -3.00 7.08 6.87
CA LEU A 40 -2.14 7.11 8.05
C LEU A 40 -2.72 8.00 9.13
N PHE A 41 -2.28 7.85 10.38
CA PHE A 41 -2.61 8.82 11.42
C PHE A 41 -1.98 10.18 11.11
N GLY A 42 -2.82 11.19 10.83
CA GLY A 42 -2.36 12.54 10.48
C GLY A 42 -2.20 12.81 8.99
N GLY A 43 -2.56 11.88 8.10
CA GLY A 43 -2.50 12.12 6.66
C GLY A 43 -2.82 10.91 5.79
N PHE A 44 -2.45 10.98 4.51
CA PHE A 44 -2.55 9.85 3.60
C PHE A 44 -1.39 9.88 2.60
N LEU A 45 -0.93 8.71 2.17
CA LEU A 45 -0.09 8.58 0.99
C LEU A 45 -0.97 8.11 -0.17
N SER A 46 -0.97 8.85 -1.27
CA SER A 46 -1.64 8.46 -2.51
C SER A 46 -0.60 8.20 -3.60
N PHE A 47 -0.69 7.03 -4.22
CA PHE A 47 0.15 6.63 -5.33
C PHE A 47 -0.70 6.40 -6.57
N THR A 48 -0.29 6.94 -7.71
CA THR A 48 -0.99 6.77 -8.98
C THR A 48 -0.12 6.01 -9.97
N PHE A 49 -0.61 4.87 -10.45
CA PHE A 49 0.08 4.03 -11.42
C PHE A 49 -0.77 3.84 -12.68
N LYS A 50 -0.13 3.80 -13.86
CA LYS A 50 -0.83 3.41 -15.10
C LYS A 50 -1.06 1.90 -15.15
N THR A 51 -0.15 1.12 -14.60
CA THR A 51 -0.18 -0.34 -14.59
C THR A 51 0.12 -0.85 -13.18
N MET A 52 -0.58 -1.91 -12.76
CA MET A 52 -0.38 -2.58 -11.48
C MET A 52 -0.36 -4.08 -11.73
N ARG A 53 0.59 -4.79 -11.12
CA ARG A 53 0.65 -6.25 -11.15
C ARG A 53 0.41 -6.75 -9.72
N VAL A 54 -0.71 -7.43 -9.52
CA VAL A 54 -0.96 -8.17 -8.27
C VAL A 54 -0.21 -9.49 -8.40
N ILE A 55 0.66 -9.79 -7.44
CA ILE A 55 1.32 -11.08 -7.31
C ILE A 55 0.60 -11.78 -6.17
N ASP A 56 -0.24 -12.75 -6.52
CA ASP A 56 -0.86 -13.61 -5.54
C ASP A 56 0.17 -14.67 -5.12
N ASN A 57 0.37 -14.83 -3.81
CA ASN A 57 1.22 -15.87 -3.25
C ASN A 57 0.40 -17.15 -2.91
N GLU A 58 -0.92 -17.16 -3.12
CA GLU A 58 -1.76 -18.36 -3.01
C GLU A 58 -1.63 -19.25 -4.26
N CYS A 59 -0.42 -19.75 -4.50
CA CYS A 59 -0.15 -20.97 -5.27
C CYS A 59 1.17 -21.57 -4.77
N ALA A 60 1.12 -22.17 -3.59
CA ALA A 60 2.03 -23.21 -3.12
C ALA A 60 1.27 -24.15 -2.18
#